data_AF-A0A3B9ZYJ9-F1
#
_entry.id   AF-A0A3B9ZYJ9-F1
#
_cell.length_a   1.000
_cell.length_b   1.000
_cell.length_c   1.000
_cell.angle_alpha   90.00
_cell.angle_beta   90.00
_cell.angle_gamma   90.00
#
_symmetry.space_group_name_H-M   'P 1'
#
loop_
_entity.id
_entity.type
_entity.pdbx_description
1 polymer ?
#
loop_
_entity_poly.entity_id
_entity_poly.type
_entity_poly.pdbx_seq_one_letter_code
_entity_poly.pdbx_strand_id
1 'polypeptide(L)'
;MYYTKKSSIPRTAALITFYLVLSAGMVPAAHPLEPGTWGEISSMPEMQDSQSVTPEILTPYQTGVQAYLHGNDEEAISQLQEALRLNAADEKAKRLLLKVMLRTINGNYERNDYKKAHFFIQEAHKYFPANPEVKLLYSSMLESKTATPRKLSAARPETPPAIQAVSPAREKAGRGKDIVKATDVISTLPQPLPAVGGQAVVSSRRTVEAPQKAPHTPGDSTQSPTTAPSSESRVLNKNAQTHYTGEGRDTAAYFTVIALSLLFSAALLIFVYLRQKQEKVLLLRIESLQKALVDGEVRKGEIYRELETRKNVEKQDEELAALRKAKEQRMYLELEKLKSVEETKILAELNEKRREAERAASLAKEVRKVPLPSPDSPETGEAPALPAVALPASGLEHTPARPQENNILEILSGITSPEREAAWERIAVRAADLYETSPEAAIKFLYDLSKDANPLNRASIAGALAAIGAPATLDILFELYNDASMEVRREAIKHLTRLERDLTIAIDEKYREKISACLLEEKTKGDWVF
;
A
#
# COMPACT_ATOMS: atom_id res chain seq x y z
N MET A 1 10.59 47.58 -19.68
CA MET A 1 10.28 46.28 -20.33
C MET A 1 8.84 45.93 -20.05
N TYR A 2 7.99 46.05 -21.07
CA TYR A 2 6.56 45.75 -20.99
C TYR A 2 6.32 44.27 -21.31
N TYR A 3 5.65 43.54 -20.42
CA TYR A 3 5.12 42.21 -20.72
C TYR A 3 3.61 42.31 -20.93
N THR A 4 3.18 42.11 -22.18
CA THR A 4 1.77 42.05 -22.57
C THR A 4 1.21 40.66 -22.35
N LYS A 5 0.04 40.62 -21.72
CA LYS A 5 -0.73 39.43 -21.36
C LYS A 5 -1.54 38.96 -22.58
N LYS A 6 -1.21 37.78 -23.11
CA LYS A 6 -1.90 37.15 -24.26
C LYS A 6 -3.07 36.31 -23.75
N SER A 7 -4.30 36.69 -24.09
CA SER A 7 -5.52 35.94 -23.78
C SER A 7 -5.74 34.81 -24.79
N SER A 8 -5.95 33.58 -24.31
CA SER A 8 -6.33 32.43 -25.14
C SER A 8 -7.85 32.28 -25.18
N ILE A 9 -8.40 32.24 -26.38
CA ILE A 9 -9.81 31.90 -26.67
C ILE A 9 -9.96 30.37 -26.65
N PRO A 10 -11.00 29.78 -26.03
CA PRO A 10 -11.13 28.32 -25.94
C PRO A 10 -11.62 27.68 -27.26
N ARG A 11 -10.86 26.70 -27.74
CA ARG A 11 -11.13 25.86 -28.93
C ARG A 11 -12.12 24.71 -28.65
N THR A 12 -13.27 24.99 -28.04
CA THR A 12 -14.27 23.94 -27.72
C THR A 12 -15.51 23.96 -28.60
N ALA A 13 -15.67 24.94 -29.50
CA ALA A 13 -16.86 25.03 -30.35
C ALA A 13 -16.76 24.32 -31.73
N ALA A 14 -15.60 23.75 -32.09
CA ALA A 14 -15.37 23.23 -33.45
C ALA A 14 -15.48 21.69 -33.60
N LEU A 15 -15.67 20.93 -32.52
CA LEU A 15 -15.68 19.47 -32.57
C LEU A 15 -17.08 18.83 -32.63
N ILE A 16 -18.16 19.59 -32.44
CA ILE A 16 -19.53 19.05 -32.43
C ILE A 16 -20.15 19.01 -33.83
N THR A 17 -19.67 19.81 -34.77
CA THR A 17 -20.23 19.88 -36.13
C THR A 17 -19.73 18.78 -37.08
N PHE A 18 -18.65 18.06 -36.73
CA PHE A 18 -18.08 17.02 -37.60
C PHE A 18 -18.72 15.64 -37.42
N TYR A 19 -19.46 15.41 -36.32
CA TYR A 19 -20.03 14.09 -35.99
C TYR A 19 -21.44 13.84 -36.55
N LEU A 20 -22.13 14.88 -37.06
CA LEU A 20 -23.50 14.77 -37.58
C LEU A 20 -23.59 14.62 -39.12
N VAL A 21 -22.46 14.69 -39.83
CA VAL A 21 -22.43 14.59 -41.31
C VAL A 21 -21.94 13.23 -41.81
N LEU A 22 -21.39 12.36 -40.94
CA LEU A 22 -20.80 11.08 -41.36
C LEU A 22 -21.68 9.83 -41.15
N SER A 23 -22.91 9.96 -40.65
CA SER A 23 -23.82 8.81 -40.41
C SER A 23 -24.82 8.53 -41.55
N ALA A 24 -24.66 9.19 -42.71
CA ALA A 24 -25.47 8.93 -43.90
C ALA A 24 -24.60 8.38 -45.04
N GLY A 25 -24.35 7.07 -45.03
CA GLY A 25 -23.77 6.39 -46.19
C GLY A 25 -23.10 5.07 -45.86
N MET A 26 -23.82 3.97 -46.05
CA MET A 26 -23.39 2.76 -46.79
C MET A 26 -24.26 1.57 -46.38
N VAL A 27 -25.28 1.31 -47.20
CA VAL A 27 -25.91 0.00 -47.30
C VAL A 27 -25.19 -0.73 -48.44
N PRO A 28 -24.41 -1.80 -48.19
CA PRO A 28 -23.87 -2.59 -49.28
C PRO A 28 -24.96 -3.49 -49.87
N ALA A 29 -24.99 -3.53 -51.20
CA ALA A 29 -25.89 -4.36 -51.99
C ALA A 29 -25.68 -5.85 -51.68
N ALA A 30 -26.79 -6.54 -51.42
CA ALA A 30 -26.83 -7.98 -51.22
C ALA A 30 -26.65 -8.73 -52.55
N HIS A 31 -25.76 -9.73 -52.55
CA HIS A 31 -25.66 -10.74 -53.60
C HIS A 31 -26.84 -11.72 -53.54
N PRO A 32 -27.35 -12.24 -54.68
CA PRO A 32 -28.35 -13.29 -54.69
C PRO A 32 -27.67 -14.64 -54.42
N LEU A 33 -28.08 -15.31 -53.34
CA LEU A 33 -27.72 -16.70 -53.05
C LEU A 33 -28.81 -17.64 -53.60
N GLU A 34 -28.35 -18.77 -54.13
CA GLU A 34 -29.10 -19.81 -54.82
C GLU A 34 -30.13 -20.56 -53.95
N PRO A 35 -31.17 -21.17 -54.57
CA PRO A 35 -32.18 -21.94 -53.86
C PRO A 35 -31.69 -23.37 -53.57
N GLY A 36 -31.17 -23.58 -52.36
CA GLY A 36 -30.79 -24.89 -51.84
C GLY A 36 -31.61 -25.30 -50.60
N THR A 37 -32.55 -26.22 -50.80
CA THR A 37 -33.05 -27.21 -49.80
C THR A 37 -33.55 -26.69 -48.45
N TRP A 38 -34.86 -26.45 -48.36
CA TRP A 38 -35.60 -26.31 -47.10
C TRP A 38 -35.77 -27.68 -46.43
N GLY A 39 -34.91 -27.99 -45.47
CA GLY A 39 -35.17 -28.97 -44.42
C GLY A 39 -35.99 -28.33 -43.30
N GLU A 40 -36.94 -29.10 -42.77
CA GLU A 40 -37.88 -28.81 -41.69
C GLU A 40 -37.39 -27.80 -40.63
N ILE A 41 -38.04 -26.62 -40.59
CA ILE A 41 -37.92 -25.69 -39.46
C ILE A 41 -38.93 -26.13 -38.41
N SER A 42 -38.40 -26.82 -37.41
CA SER A 42 -39.01 -27.00 -36.11
C SER A 42 -39.28 -25.63 -35.47
N SER A 43 -40.56 -25.34 -35.27
CA SER A 43 -41.17 -24.49 -34.24
C SER A 43 -40.20 -23.61 -33.43
N MET A 44 -40.06 -22.34 -33.83
CA MET A 44 -39.47 -21.34 -32.93
C MET A 44 -40.43 -21.07 -31.76
N PRO A 45 -39.95 -21.10 -30.51
CA PRO A 45 -40.78 -20.80 -29.35
C PRO A 45 -41.04 -19.30 -29.29
N GLU A 46 -42.31 -19.00 -29.09
CA GLU A 46 -42.92 -17.73 -28.77
C GLU A 46 -42.11 -16.99 -27.68
N MET A 47 -41.61 -15.79 -28.01
CA MET A 47 -40.93 -14.90 -27.06
C MET A 47 -41.95 -14.43 -26.02
N GLN A 48 -42.04 -15.17 -24.92
CA GLN A 48 -42.80 -14.79 -23.74
C GLN A 48 -42.15 -13.59 -23.05
N ASP A 49 -43.02 -12.65 -22.71
CA ASP A 49 -42.78 -11.41 -21.99
C ASP A 49 -41.88 -11.55 -20.78
N SER A 50 -41.03 -10.53 -20.61
CA SER A 50 -40.42 -10.03 -19.37
C SER A 50 -40.89 -10.73 -18.09
N GLN A 51 -40.18 -11.79 -17.71
CA GLN A 51 -40.22 -12.29 -16.34
C GLN A 51 -39.67 -11.19 -15.42
N SER A 52 -40.58 -10.62 -14.63
CA SER A 52 -40.23 -9.86 -13.44
C SER A 52 -39.28 -10.69 -12.58
N VAL A 53 -38.00 -10.34 -12.56
CA VAL A 53 -37.00 -10.97 -11.70
C VAL A 53 -37.44 -10.70 -10.27
N THR A 54 -38.13 -11.67 -9.67
CA THR A 54 -38.40 -11.65 -8.24
C THR A 54 -37.04 -11.62 -7.55
N PRO A 55 -36.77 -10.66 -6.66
CA PRO A 55 -35.47 -10.54 -6.02
C PRO A 55 -35.13 -11.88 -5.36
N GLU A 56 -34.05 -12.49 -5.84
CA GLU A 56 -33.57 -13.77 -5.32
C GLU A 56 -33.26 -13.56 -3.84
N ILE A 57 -34.02 -14.23 -2.96
CA ILE A 57 -33.87 -14.10 -1.52
C ILE A 57 -32.52 -14.72 -1.16
N LEU A 58 -31.50 -13.87 -1.00
CA LEU A 58 -30.16 -14.29 -0.63
C LEU A 58 -30.20 -15.03 0.71
N THR A 59 -29.53 -16.18 0.75
CA THR A 59 -29.35 -16.92 2.00
C THR A 59 -28.54 -16.07 3.00
N PRO A 60 -28.74 -16.21 4.33
CA PRO A 60 -27.96 -15.45 5.31
C PRO A 60 -26.45 -15.58 5.12
N TYR A 61 -25.96 -16.74 4.68
CA TYR A 61 -24.55 -16.93 4.32
C TYR A 61 -24.12 -16.00 3.16
N GLN A 62 -24.88 -15.96 2.05
CA GLN A 62 -24.57 -15.10 0.91
C GLN A 62 -24.62 -13.62 1.28
N THR A 63 -25.62 -13.21 2.08
CA THR A 63 -25.73 -11.84 2.61
C THR A 63 -24.52 -11.50 3.49
N GLY A 64 -24.09 -12.43 4.35
CA GLY A 64 -22.89 -12.26 5.19
C GLY A 64 -21.60 -12.15 4.38
N VAL A 65 -21.46 -12.94 3.30
CA VAL A 65 -20.33 -12.83 2.37
C VAL A 65 -20.33 -11.47 1.67
N GLN A 66 -21.47 -11.01 1.17
CA GLN A 66 -21.57 -9.70 0.54
C GLN A 66 -21.23 -8.58 1.54
N ALA A 67 -21.76 -8.61 2.75
CA ALA A 67 -21.45 -7.62 3.78
C ALA A 67 -19.94 -7.58 4.10
N TYR A 68 -19.29 -8.75 4.19
CA TYR A 68 -17.84 -8.84 4.39
C TYR A 68 -17.04 -8.21 3.25
N LEU A 69 -17.42 -8.46 2.00
CA LEU A 69 -16.78 -7.88 0.81
C LEU A 69 -16.93 -6.35 0.74
N HIS A 70 -18.02 -5.81 1.27
CA HIS A 70 -18.23 -4.36 1.37
C HIS A 70 -17.54 -3.73 2.60
N GLY A 71 -16.88 -4.53 3.45
CA GLY A 71 -16.22 -4.05 4.67
C GLY A 71 -17.17 -3.80 5.85
N ASN A 72 -18.43 -4.23 5.76
CA ASN A 72 -19.42 -4.15 6.83
C ASN A 72 -19.28 -5.36 7.76
N ASP A 73 -18.18 -5.42 8.51
CA ASP A 73 -17.84 -6.60 9.31
C ASP A 73 -18.88 -6.91 10.42
N GLU A 74 -19.54 -5.91 11.02
CA GLU A 74 -20.58 -6.12 12.05
C GLU A 74 -21.83 -6.82 11.47
N GLU A 75 -22.27 -6.39 10.27
CA GLU A 75 -23.40 -7.01 9.57
C GLU A 75 -23.05 -8.41 9.08
N ALA A 76 -21.83 -8.59 8.55
CA ALA A 76 -21.32 -9.89 8.15
C ALA A 76 -21.32 -10.89 9.32
N ILE A 77 -20.86 -10.47 10.51
CA ILE A 77 -20.90 -11.31 11.72
C ILE A 77 -22.34 -11.72 12.05
N SER A 78 -23.29 -10.78 12.06
CA SER A 78 -24.70 -11.07 12.37
C SER A 78 -25.32 -12.08 11.40
N GLN A 79 -25.11 -11.88 10.10
CA GLN A 79 -25.66 -12.76 9.05
C GLN A 79 -25.00 -14.16 9.06
N LEU A 80 -23.70 -14.23 9.33
CA LEU A 80 -22.98 -15.51 9.43
C LEU A 80 -23.36 -16.28 10.71
N GLN A 81 -23.64 -15.58 11.83
CA GLN A 81 -24.20 -16.20 13.02
C GLN A 81 -25.59 -16.78 12.73
N GLU A 82 -26.43 -16.06 11.99
CA GLU A 82 -27.75 -16.56 11.58
C GLU A 82 -27.63 -17.77 10.64
N ALA A 83 -26.67 -17.76 9.70
CA ALA A 83 -26.37 -18.90 8.86
C ALA A 83 -25.99 -20.15 9.69
N LEU A 84 -25.19 -19.98 10.75
CA LEU A 84 -24.84 -21.06 11.67
C LEU A 84 -25.98 -21.49 12.60
N ARG A 85 -26.96 -20.62 12.89
CA ARG A 85 -28.20 -21.02 13.57
C ARG A 85 -29.03 -21.94 12.70
N LEU A 86 -29.11 -21.65 11.39
CA LEU A 86 -29.83 -22.48 10.43
C LEU A 86 -29.09 -23.80 10.15
N ASN A 87 -27.76 -23.75 10.07
CA ASN A 87 -26.92 -24.93 9.84
C ASN A 87 -25.62 -24.88 10.67
N ALA A 88 -25.64 -25.47 11.86
CA ALA A 88 -24.50 -25.50 12.77
C ALA A 88 -23.31 -26.33 12.25
N ALA A 89 -23.50 -27.16 11.22
CA ALA A 89 -22.46 -27.98 10.60
C ALA A 89 -21.77 -27.30 9.41
N ASP A 90 -22.14 -26.07 9.05
CA ASP A 90 -21.51 -25.36 7.93
C ASP A 90 -20.10 -24.85 8.29
N GLU A 91 -19.10 -25.64 7.91
CA GLU A 91 -17.69 -25.32 8.11
C GLU A 91 -17.23 -24.07 7.33
N LYS A 92 -17.87 -23.72 6.20
CA LYS A 92 -17.52 -22.52 5.45
C LYS A 92 -17.96 -21.27 6.20
N ALA A 93 -19.20 -21.27 6.71
CA ALA A 93 -19.72 -20.19 7.55
C ALA A 93 -18.90 -20.02 8.83
N LYS A 94 -18.50 -21.11 9.50
CA LYS A 94 -17.62 -21.07 10.68
C LYS A 94 -16.26 -20.43 10.39
N ARG A 95 -15.58 -20.88 9.33
CA ARG A 95 -14.26 -20.34 8.95
C ARG A 95 -14.35 -18.86 8.60
N LEU A 96 -15.37 -18.46 7.83
CA LEU A 96 -15.55 -17.06 7.46
C LEU A 96 -15.88 -16.21 8.69
N LEU A 97 -16.80 -16.65 9.54
CA LEU A 97 -17.17 -15.95 10.78
C LEU A 97 -15.94 -15.70 11.67
N LEU A 98 -15.11 -16.73 11.90
CA LEU A 98 -13.87 -16.59 12.66
C LEU A 98 -12.95 -15.51 12.06
N LYS A 99 -12.74 -15.52 10.74
CA LYS A 99 -11.91 -14.54 10.03
C LYS A 99 -12.46 -13.12 10.18
N VAL A 100 -13.78 -12.93 10.01
CA VAL A 100 -14.41 -11.62 10.17
C VAL A 100 -14.28 -11.14 11.62
N MET A 101 -14.52 -12.00 12.61
CA MET A 101 -14.39 -11.63 14.02
C MET A 101 -12.97 -11.20 14.41
N LEU A 102 -11.93 -11.93 13.99
CA LEU A 102 -10.54 -11.56 14.25
C LEU A 102 -10.17 -10.22 13.61
N ARG A 103 -10.60 -9.99 12.35
CA ARG A 103 -10.43 -8.69 11.68
C ARG A 103 -11.11 -7.56 12.46
N THR A 104 -12.35 -7.78 12.90
CA THR A 104 -13.11 -6.79 13.69
C THR A 104 -12.45 -6.51 15.03
N ILE A 105 -11.92 -7.52 15.73
CA ILE A 105 -11.19 -7.34 16.99
C ILE A 105 -9.96 -6.45 16.77
N ASN A 106 -9.12 -6.77 15.78
CA ASN A 106 -7.92 -5.98 15.47
C ASN A 106 -8.28 -4.54 15.07
N GLY A 107 -9.27 -4.37 14.20
CA GLY A 107 -9.72 -3.05 13.77
C GLY A 107 -10.30 -2.19 14.89
N ASN A 108 -10.84 -2.79 15.97
CA ASN A 108 -11.29 -2.06 17.16
C ASN A 108 -10.12 -1.71 18.10
N TYR A 109 -9.11 -2.56 18.22
CA TYR A 109 -7.87 -2.22 18.95
C TYR A 109 -7.14 -1.05 18.31
N GLU A 110 -6.99 -1.05 16.99
CA GLU A 110 -6.38 0.04 16.22
C GLU A 110 -7.12 1.37 16.42
N ARG A 111 -8.45 1.31 16.55
CA ARG A 111 -9.31 2.48 16.83
C ARG A 111 -9.37 2.87 18.31
N ASN A 112 -8.64 2.17 19.19
CA ASN A 112 -8.71 2.34 20.65
C ASN A 112 -10.11 2.09 21.25
N ASP A 113 -10.99 1.36 20.55
CA ASP A 113 -12.30 0.94 21.08
C ASP A 113 -12.17 -0.43 21.76
N TYR A 114 -11.45 -0.44 22.88
CA TYR A 114 -11.21 -1.64 23.67
C TYR A 114 -12.50 -2.31 24.17
N LYS A 115 -13.57 -1.54 24.36
CA LYS A 115 -14.87 -2.08 24.81
C LYS A 115 -15.49 -2.96 23.73
N LYS A 116 -15.54 -2.49 22.49
CA LYS A 116 -16.00 -3.29 21.35
C LYS A 116 -15.08 -4.48 21.08
N ALA A 117 -13.76 -4.27 21.11
CA ALA A 117 -12.80 -5.37 20.93
C ALA A 117 -13.04 -6.50 21.95
N HIS A 118 -13.18 -6.15 23.23
CA HIS A 118 -13.48 -7.12 24.30
C HIS A 118 -14.83 -7.83 24.10
N PHE A 119 -15.85 -7.13 23.61
CA PHE A 119 -17.14 -7.75 23.29
C PHE A 119 -16.97 -8.82 22.19
N PHE A 120 -16.27 -8.49 21.09
CA PHE A 120 -16.05 -9.45 20.00
C PHE A 120 -15.13 -10.61 20.41
N ILE A 121 -14.14 -10.38 21.29
CA ILE A 121 -13.32 -11.47 21.86
C ILE A 121 -14.20 -12.44 22.66
N GLN A 122 -15.13 -11.93 23.48
CA GLN A 122 -16.06 -12.77 24.24
C GLN A 122 -16.98 -13.58 23.32
N GLU A 123 -17.54 -12.95 22.27
CA GLU A 123 -18.35 -13.64 21.28
C GLU A 123 -17.53 -14.70 20.53
N ALA A 124 -16.32 -14.37 20.07
CA ALA A 124 -15.47 -15.31 19.34
C ALA A 124 -15.15 -16.54 20.19
N HIS A 125 -14.89 -16.37 21.49
CA HIS A 125 -14.64 -17.47 22.41
C HIS A 125 -15.87 -18.37 22.62
N LYS A 126 -17.11 -17.83 22.50
CA LYS A 126 -18.34 -18.64 22.57
C LYS A 126 -18.46 -19.59 21.37
N TYR A 127 -18.17 -19.10 20.16
CA TYR A 127 -18.28 -19.91 18.94
C TYR A 127 -17.06 -20.79 18.67
N PHE A 128 -15.86 -20.35 19.07
CA PHE A 128 -14.58 -20.99 18.73
C PHE A 128 -13.66 -21.20 19.96
N PRO A 129 -14.10 -21.90 21.02
CA PRO A 129 -13.30 -22.07 22.23
C PRO A 129 -12.02 -22.89 22.01
N ALA A 130 -11.97 -23.72 20.96
CA ALA A 130 -10.81 -24.55 20.63
C ALA A 130 -9.74 -23.82 19.80
N ASN A 131 -10.03 -22.64 19.26
CA ASN A 131 -9.07 -21.91 18.45
C ASN A 131 -7.98 -21.27 19.35
N PRO A 132 -6.67 -21.51 19.07
CA PRO A 132 -5.59 -21.07 19.95
C PRO A 132 -5.45 -19.54 20.00
N GLU A 133 -5.73 -18.84 18.91
CA GLU A 133 -5.65 -17.38 18.82
C GLU A 133 -6.78 -16.72 19.62
N VAL A 134 -8.02 -17.19 19.45
CA VAL A 134 -9.17 -16.73 20.24
C VAL A 134 -8.96 -16.99 21.74
N LYS A 135 -8.41 -18.15 22.09
CA LYS A 135 -8.08 -18.50 23.48
C LYS A 135 -7.03 -17.55 24.07
N LEU A 136 -5.97 -17.25 23.32
CA LEU A 136 -4.93 -16.30 23.74
C LEU A 136 -5.52 -14.90 23.97
N LEU A 137 -6.30 -14.39 23.01
CA LEU A 137 -6.96 -13.08 23.12
C LEU A 137 -7.89 -13.00 24.33
N TYR A 138 -8.67 -14.06 24.57
CA TYR A 138 -9.56 -14.15 25.72
C TYR A 138 -8.80 -14.16 27.05
N SER A 139 -7.73 -14.94 27.16
CA SER A 139 -6.84 -14.96 28.34
C SER A 139 -6.22 -13.58 28.61
N SER A 140 -5.64 -12.92 27.60
CA SER A 140 -5.06 -11.59 27.75
C SER A 140 -6.10 -10.54 28.16
N MET A 141 -7.32 -10.61 27.62
CA MET A 141 -8.42 -9.76 28.05
C MET A 141 -8.77 -9.97 29.53
N LEU A 142 -8.83 -11.22 30.02
CA LEU A 142 -9.09 -11.51 31.44
C LEU A 142 -7.98 -11.03 32.37
N GLU A 143 -6.71 -11.19 31.96
CA GLU A 143 -5.56 -10.64 32.67
C GLU A 143 -5.65 -9.11 32.77
N SER A 144 -6.05 -8.43 31.69
CA SER A 144 -6.23 -6.97 31.71
C SER A 144 -7.33 -6.51 32.67
N LYS A 145 -8.39 -7.31 32.86
CA LYS A 145 -9.49 -7.01 33.80
C LYS A 145 -9.11 -7.25 35.26
N THR A 146 -8.25 -8.23 35.52
CA THR A 146 -7.81 -8.61 36.87
C THR A 146 -6.58 -7.84 37.33
N ALA A 147 -5.85 -7.22 36.41
CA ALA A 147 -4.89 -6.18 36.71
C ALA A 147 -5.64 -4.96 37.28
N THR A 148 -5.99 -5.06 38.57
CA THR A 148 -6.44 -3.92 39.37
C THR A 148 -5.51 -2.77 39.03
N PRO A 149 -6.01 -1.62 38.55
CA PRO A 149 -5.15 -0.51 38.18
C PRO A 149 -4.25 -0.29 39.37
N ARG A 150 -2.96 -0.64 39.22
CA ARG A 150 -1.96 -0.43 40.26
C ARG A 150 -2.06 1.05 40.49
N LYS A 151 -2.76 1.42 41.57
CA LYS A 151 -2.88 2.79 42.03
C LYS A 151 -1.44 3.16 42.21
N LEU A 152 -0.87 3.84 41.20
CA LEU A 152 0.50 4.31 41.19
C LEU A 152 0.59 5.05 42.50
N SER A 153 1.17 4.37 43.50
CA SER A 153 1.29 4.89 44.85
C SER A 153 1.94 6.21 44.62
N ALA A 154 1.20 7.30 44.84
CA ALA A 154 1.63 8.65 44.57
C ALA A 154 3.05 8.71 45.12
N ALA A 155 4.03 8.74 44.21
CA ALA A 155 5.41 8.70 44.58
C ALA A 155 5.56 9.90 45.49
N ARG A 156 5.77 9.62 46.78
CA ARG A 156 6.04 10.63 47.78
C ARG A 156 7.11 11.51 47.15
N PRO A 157 6.87 12.81 46.94
CA PRO A 157 7.86 13.67 46.31
C PRO A 157 9.15 13.51 47.10
N GLU A 158 10.14 12.85 46.50
CA GLU A 158 11.46 12.77 47.10
C GLU A 158 11.93 14.20 47.23
N THR A 159 12.05 14.60 48.49
CA THR A 159 12.59 15.89 48.86
C THR A 159 14.01 15.89 48.31
N PRO A 160 14.39 16.83 47.43
CA PRO A 160 15.75 16.88 46.91
C PRO A 160 16.73 16.93 48.09
N PRO A 161 17.81 16.13 48.09
CA PRO A 161 18.75 16.12 49.19
C PRO A 161 19.29 17.53 49.40
N ALA A 162 19.17 18.02 50.63
CA ALA A 162 19.69 19.30 51.06
C ALA A 162 21.18 19.38 50.73
N ILE A 163 21.53 20.27 49.79
CA ILE A 163 22.90 20.69 49.55
C ILE A 163 23.38 21.36 50.84
N GLN A 164 24.22 20.66 51.61
CA GLN A 164 24.96 21.27 52.71
C GLN A 164 25.88 22.34 52.12
N ALA A 165 25.60 23.59 52.44
CA ALA A 165 26.46 24.72 52.16
C ALA A 165 27.77 24.58 52.96
N VAL A 166 28.83 24.12 52.29
CA VAL A 166 30.19 24.22 52.82
C VAL A 166 30.67 25.65 52.58
N SER A 167 30.88 26.38 53.67
CA SER A 167 31.49 27.71 53.66
C SER A 167 32.93 27.66 53.14
N PRO A 168 33.37 28.57 52.25
CA PRO A 168 34.77 28.67 51.90
C PRO A 168 35.53 29.47 52.97
N ALA A 169 36.45 28.78 53.65
CA ALA A 169 37.46 29.40 54.48
C ALA A 169 38.45 30.19 53.60
N ARG A 170 38.41 31.50 53.82
CA ARG A 170 39.47 32.50 53.68
C ARG A 170 40.89 31.93 53.68
N GLU A 171 41.56 31.95 52.53
CA GLU A 171 43.02 31.92 52.47
C GLU A 171 43.55 33.03 51.55
N LYS A 172 44.48 33.81 52.12
CA LYS A 172 45.06 35.03 51.56
C LYS A 172 46.31 34.70 50.75
N ALA A 173 46.51 35.53 49.73
CA ALA A 173 47.80 36.05 49.24
C ALA A 173 48.75 35.09 48.49
N GLY A 174 48.86 35.33 47.19
CA GLY A 174 49.89 34.77 46.31
C GLY A 174 50.07 35.62 45.06
N ARG A 175 50.80 36.73 45.20
CA ARG A 175 51.13 37.75 44.22
C ARG A 175 51.95 37.18 43.04
N GLY A 176 51.54 37.44 41.81
CA GLY A 176 52.36 37.17 40.61
C GLY A 176 51.75 37.81 39.36
N LYS A 177 52.28 38.95 38.95
CA LYS A 177 52.01 39.62 37.67
C LYS A 177 52.80 38.92 36.56
N ASP A 178 52.21 38.90 35.36
CA ASP A 178 52.82 39.20 34.04
C ASP A 178 51.84 38.68 32.97
N ILE A 179 50.99 39.52 32.36
CA ILE A 179 51.17 40.18 31.05
C ILE A 179 51.74 39.23 29.98
N VAL A 180 50.93 38.85 28.98
CA VAL A 180 51.09 39.14 27.53
C VAL A 180 49.92 38.52 26.73
N LYS A 181 49.22 39.42 26.00
CA LYS A 181 48.56 39.33 24.67
C LYS A 181 48.03 37.98 24.16
N ALA A 182 46.71 37.86 23.95
CA ALA A 182 45.94 38.27 22.76
C ALA A 182 46.00 37.27 21.61
N THR A 183 44.87 36.59 21.36
CA THR A 183 44.36 36.32 20.01
C THR A 183 42.87 36.03 20.07
N ASP A 184 42.10 36.95 19.50
CA ASP A 184 40.72 36.73 19.06
C ASP A 184 40.69 35.68 17.95
N VAL A 185 39.84 34.65 18.10
CA VAL A 185 39.27 33.93 16.97
C VAL A 185 37.79 33.71 17.23
N ILE A 186 37.02 34.19 16.26
CA ILE A 186 35.57 34.29 16.15
C ILE A 186 34.91 32.90 16.24
N SER A 187 33.93 32.75 17.13
CA SER A 187 32.91 31.69 17.04
C SER A 187 31.53 32.34 17.03
N THR A 188 30.97 32.46 15.83
CA THR A 188 29.57 32.82 15.58
C THR A 188 28.68 31.62 15.92
N LEU A 189 28.05 31.65 17.10
CA LEU A 189 26.85 30.87 17.42
C LEU A 189 25.61 31.64 16.93
N PRO A 190 24.65 31.01 16.22
CA PRO A 190 23.37 31.66 15.94
C PRO A 190 22.45 31.62 17.18
N GLN A 191 21.93 32.78 17.55
CA GLN A 191 20.86 32.95 18.53
C GLN A 191 19.51 32.41 17.98
N PRO A 192 18.60 31.94 18.85
CA PRO A 192 17.23 31.60 18.46
C PRO A 192 16.37 32.87 18.29
N LEU A 193 15.63 32.94 17.18
CA LEU A 193 14.64 33.97 16.90
C LEU A 193 13.36 33.80 17.74
N PRO A 194 12.59 34.89 17.97
CA PRO A 194 11.56 34.98 18.98
C PRO A 194 10.22 34.35 18.57
N ALA A 195 9.50 33.90 19.58
CA ALA A 195 8.12 33.42 19.50
C ALA A 195 7.18 34.51 18.94
N VAL A 196 6.50 34.18 17.84
CA VAL A 196 5.36 34.95 17.32
C VAL A 196 4.11 34.51 18.08
N GLY A 197 3.46 35.46 18.73
CA GLY A 197 2.27 35.26 19.55
C GLY A 197 1.05 34.82 18.73
N GLY A 198 0.43 33.73 19.18
CA GLY A 198 -0.92 33.33 18.76
C GLY A 198 -1.96 34.05 19.61
N GLN A 199 -2.79 34.88 18.96
CA GLN A 199 -3.97 35.50 19.55
C GLN A 199 -5.00 34.43 19.94
N ALA A 200 -5.53 34.57 21.15
CA ALA A 200 -6.70 33.86 21.62
C ALA A 200 -7.95 34.37 20.89
N VAL A 201 -8.59 33.51 20.11
CA VAL A 201 -9.96 33.74 19.61
C VAL A 201 -10.92 32.98 20.51
N VAL A 202 -11.68 33.76 21.28
CA VAL A 202 -12.84 33.36 22.05
C VAL A 202 -13.92 32.86 21.07
N SER A 203 -14.27 31.58 21.14
CA SER A 203 -15.39 31.03 20.38
C SER A 203 -16.58 30.77 21.30
N SER A 204 -17.54 31.69 21.25
CA SER A 204 -18.80 31.65 21.97
C SER A 204 -19.70 30.50 21.50
N ARG A 205 -20.30 29.83 22.49
CA ARG A 205 -21.49 28.97 22.38
C ARG A 205 -22.54 29.56 21.44
N ARG A 206 -23.08 28.75 20.54
CA ARG A 206 -24.45 28.92 20.06
C ARG A 206 -25.16 27.57 19.89
N THR A 207 -26.16 27.41 20.75
CA THR A 207 -27.24 26.43 20.75
C THR A 207 -28.05 26.55 19.45
N VAL A 208 -28.46 25.42 18.87
CA VAL A 208 -29.47 25.39 17.79
C VAL A 208 -30.64 24.56 18.28
N GLU A 209 -31.76 25.26 18.49
CA GLU A 209 -33.10 24.72 18.71
C GLU A 209 -33.81 24.40 17.37
N ALA A 210 -34.86 23.60 17.51
CA ALA A 210 -35.74 22.97 16.53
C ALA A 210 -36.48 23.93 15.55
N PRO A 211 -37.12 23.39 14.47
CA PRO A 211 -37.74 24.20 13.44
C PRO A 211 -39.23 24.48 13.73
N GLN A 212 -39.66 25.72 13.49
CA GLN A 212 -41.07 26.09 13.37
C GLN A 212 -41.30 26.95 12.13
N LYS A 213 -42.25 26.46 11.31
CA LYS A 213 -43.37 27.16 10.66
C LYS A 213 -43.11 28.41 9.80
N ALA A 214 -43.58 28.32 8.55
CA ALA A 214 -43.92 29.42 7.63
C ALA A 214 -44.84 30.48 8.31
N PRO A 215 -44.94 31.74 7.80
CA PRO A 215 -45.72 32.01 6.58
C PRO A 215 -45.44 33.33 5.78
N HIS A 216 -46.17 33.47 4.66
CA HIS A 216 -46.65 34.69 3.98
C HIS A 216 -45.73 35.59 3.11
N THR A 217 -46.15 35.72 1.84
CA THR A 217 -46.05 36.85 0.88
C THR A 217 -46.50 38.20 1.49
N PRO A 218 -46.01 39.38 1.03
CA PRO A 218 -46.63 40.06 -0.15
C PRO A 218 -45.76 41.05 -0.98
N GLY A 219 -46.20 41.31 -2.23
CA GLY A 219 -46.08 42.57 -3.00
C GLY A 219 -44.69 43.03 -3.47
N ASP A 220 -44.48 43.89 -4.47
CA ASP A 220 -45.28 44.50 -5.54
C ASP A 220 -44.26 45.33 -6.39
N SER A 221 -44.60 45.72 -7.62
CA SER A 221 -43.88 46.72 -8.48
C SER A 221 -42.54 46.27 -9.12
N THR A 222 -42.19 46.52 -10.39
CA THR A 222 -42.41 47.74 -11.19
C THR A 222 -42.01 47.50 -12.67
N GLN A 223 -42.78 48.14 -13.58
CA GLN A 223 -42.38 48.78 -14.85
C GLN A 223 -42.05 47.99 -16.15
N SER A 224 -42.90 48.29 -17.15
CA SER A 224 -42.77 48.24 -18.63
C SER A 224 -41.63 49.13 -19.19
N PRO A 225 -41.28 49.15 -20.51
CA PRO A 225 -42.14 49.60 -21.64
C PRO A 225 -42.00 48.78 -22.96
N THR A 226 -43.09 48.56 -23.73
CA THR A 226 -43.55 49.33 -24.90
C THR A 226 -42.69 49.20 -26.18
N THR A 227 -43.19 48.50 -27.20
CA THR A 227 -43.27 49.01 -28.59
C THR A 227 -44.23 48.16 -29.45
N ALA A 228 -45.23 48.83 -30.04
CA ALA A 228 -45.98 48.40 -31.22
C ALA A 228 -45.14 48.67 -32.50
N PRO A 229 -45.53 48.30 -33.74
CA PRO A 229 -46.79 48.71 -34.42
C PRO A 229 -47.36 47.54 -35.27
N SER A 230 -48.37 47.57 -36.14
CA SER A 230 -49.30 48.56 -36.70
C SER A 230 -50.38 47.73 -37.39
N SER A 231 -51.62 48.15 -37.21
CA SER A 231 -52.81 47.74 -37.92
C SER A 231 -52.81 48.17 -39.39
N GLU A 232 -53.25 47.30 -40.29
CA GLU A 232 -53.81 47.69 -41.58
C GLU A 232 -55.24 47.13 -41.72
N SER A 233 -56.16 48.07 -41.85
CA SER A 233 -57.60 47.92 -41.99
C SER A 233 -58.00 47.69 -43.46
N ARG A 234 -58.92 46.77 -43.73
CA ARG A 234 -59.69 46.81 -44.99
C ARG A 234 -61.14 46.32 -44.83
N VAL A 235 -62.03 47.32 -44.71
CA VAL A 235 -63.27 47.56 -45.47
C VAL A 235 -64.22 46.37 -45.74
N LEU A 236 -65.40 46.49 -45.14
CA LEU A 236 -66.76 46.19 -45.65
C LEU A 236 -66.88 45.27 -46.87
N ASN A 237 -67.65 44.18 -46.71
CA ASN A 237 -68.72 43.91 -47.67
C ASN A 237 -69.95 43.26 -47.02
N LYS A 238 -71.10 43.88 -47.26
CA LYS A 238 -72.45 43.47 -46.85
C LYS A 238 -73.02 42.50 -47.90
N ASN A 239 -73.92 41.64 -47.43
CA ASN A 239 -75.02 41.05 -48.19
C ASN A 239 -74.67 40.23 -49.44
N ALA A 240 -74.61 38.91 -49.23
CA ALA A 240 -75.10 37.96 -50.21
C ALA A 240 -75.78 36.79 -49.47
N GLN A 241 -77.08 36.96 -49.18
CA GLN A 241 -77.97 35.82 -48.99
C GLN A 241 -78.02 35.07 -50.32
N THR A 242 -77.29 33.97 -50.41
CA THR A 242 -77.48 32.97 -51.46
C THR A 242 -78.42 31.91 -50.93
N HIS A 243 -79.56 31.76 -51.59
CA HIS A 243 -80.49 30.66 -51.39
C HIS A 243 -79.78 29.34 -51.69
N TYR A 244 -79.48 28.58 -50.64
CA TYR A 244 -78.99 27.20 -50.74
C TYR A 244 -80.21 26.30 -50.96
N THR A 245 -80.62 26.18 -52.22
CA THR A 245 -81.52 25.11 -52.66
C THR A 245 -80.66 23.91 -52.99
N GLY A 246 -81.01 22.77 -52.39
CA GLY A 246 -80.08 21.69 -52.12
C GLY A 246 -79.64 20.88 -53.33
N GLU A 247 -78.62 20.07 -53.06
CA GLU A 247 -78.58 18.65 -53.43
C GLU A 247 -77.60 17.96 -52.48
N GLY A 248 -78.01 16.84 -51.88
CA GLY A 248 -77.37 16.18 -50.74
C GLY A 248 -76.02 15.51 -51.03
N ARG A 249 -74.99 16.29 -51.40
CA ARG A 249 -73.61 15.82 -51.62
C ARG A 249 -72.55 16.43 -50.70
N ASP A 250 -72.85 17.51 -49.96
CA ASP A 250 -71.85 18.23 -49.15
C ASP A 250 -71.68 17.74 -47.70
N THR A 251 -72.54 16.83 -47.22
CA THR A 251 -72.37 16.23 -45.88
C THR A 251 -71.09 15.41 -45.76
N ALA A 252 -70.67 14.76 -46.86
CA ALA A 252 -69.43 13.98 -46.90
C ALA A 252 -68.18 14.84 -46.65
N ALA A 253 -68.11 16.04 -47.22
CA ALA A 253 -66.98 16.95 -47.03
C ALA A 253 -66.85 17.38 -45.55
N TYR A 254 -67.97 17.66 -44.88
CA TYR A 254 -67.97 18.05 -43.47
C TYR A 254 -67.45 16.93 -42.55
N PHE A 255 -67.83 15.67 -42.80
CA PHE A 255 -67.31 14.52 -42.03
C PHE A 255 -65.81 14.32 -42.24
N THR A 256 -65.27 14.56 -43.43
CA THR A 256 -63.82 14.46 -43.66
C THR A 256 -63.03 15.52 -42.90
N VAL A 257 -63.53 16.75 -42.83
CA VAL A 257 -62.87 17.83 -42.05
C VAL A 257 -62.89 17.53 -40.56
N ILE A 258 -64.02 17.03 -40.03
CA ILE A 258 -64.11 16.61 -38.63
C ILE A 258 -63.16 15.44 -38.35
N ALA A 259 -63.12 14.43 -39.20
CA ALA A 259 -62.24 13.28 -39.03
C ALA A 259 -60.76 13.69 -39.03
N LEU A 260 -60.35 14.58 -39.94
CA LEU A 260 -58.98 15.12 -39.98
C LEU A 260 -58.65 15.95 -38.74
N SER A 261 -59.58 16.77 -38.24
CA SER A 261 -59.42 17.54 -37.01
C SER A 261 -59.23 16.64 -35.79
N LEU A 262 -60.01 15.55 -35.69
CA LEU A 262 -59.87 14.55 -34.63
C LEU A 262 -58.54 13.80 -34.71
N LEU A 263 -58.11 13.40 -35.91
CA LEU A 263 -56.81 12.75 -36.11
C LEU A 263 -55.65 13.68 -35.75
N PHE A 264 -55.72 14.96 -36.13
CA PHE A 264 -54.72 15.95 -35.77
C PHE A 264 -54.66 16.18 -34.25
N SER A 265 -55.84 16.28 -33.61
CA SER A 265 -55.94 16.41 -32.15
C SER A 265 -55.37 15.19 -31.42
N ALA A 266 -55.64 13.97 -31.92
CA ALA A 266 -55.08 12.74 -31.38
C ALA A 266 -53.55 12.69 -31.55
N ALA A 267 -53.03 13.09 -32.70
CA ALA A 267 -51.58 13.17 -32.95
C ALA A 267 -50.90 14.16 -32.01
N LEU A 268 -51.51 15.33 -31.76
CA LEU A 268 -51.00 16.30 -30.78
C LEU A 268 -50.98 15.75 -29.35
N LEU A 269 -52.02 15.03 -28.93
CA LEU A 269 -52.05 14.38 -27.62
C LEU A 269 -50.95 13.32 -27.47
N ILE A 270 -50.73 12.50 -28.50
CA ILE A 270 -49.64 11.51 -28.52
C ILE A 270 -48.29 12.22 -28.44
N PHE A 271 -48.09 13.30 -29.20
CA PHE A 271 -46.85 14.08 -29.17
C PHE A 271 -46.58 14.68 -27.79
N VAL A 272 -47.59 15.29 -27.15
CA VAL A 272 -47.48 15.84 -25.79
C VAL A 272 -47.17 14.73 -24.79
N TYR A 273 -47.82 13.57 -24.91
CA TYR A 273 -47.55 12.41 -24.05
C TYR A 273 -46.11 11.90 -24.20
N LEU A 274 -45.61 11.77 -25.42
CA LEU A 274 -44.23 11.36 -25.70
C LEU A 274 -43.22 12.39 -25.15
N ARG A 275 -43.50 13.69 -25.30
CA ARG A 275 -42.68 14.75 -24.73
C ARG A 275 -42.63 14.68 -23.20
N GLN A 276 -43.78 14.49 -22.54
CA GLN A 276 -43.83 14.31 -21.08
C GLN A 276 -43.06 13.06 -20.62
N LYS A 277 -43.13 11.95 -21.38
CA LYS A 277 -42.36 10.74 -21.09
C LYS A 277 -40.85 11.00 -21.20
N GLN A 278 -40.40 11.72 -22.25
CA GLN A 278 -39.00 12.09 -22.42
C GLN A 278 -38.51 13.04 -21.31
N GLU A 279 -39.33 14.02 -20.91
CA GLU A 279 -38.99 14.93 -19.80
C GLU A 279 -38.82 14.18 -18.46
N LYS A 280 -39.67 13.18 -18.17
CA LYS A 280 -39.51 12.34 -16.97
C LYS A 280 -38.22 11.50 -17.00
N VAL A 281 -37.87 10.93 -18.15
CA VAL A 281 -36.62 10.16 -18.31
C VAL A 281 -35.40 11.06 -18.14
N LEU A 282 -35.44 12.28 -18.69
CA LEU A 282 -34.37 13.26 -18.53
C LEU A 282 -34.22 13.72 -17.07
N LEU A 283 -35.33 13.96 -16.35
CA LEU A 283 -35.29 14.31 -14.93
C LEU A 283 -34.64 13.21 -14.08
N LEU A 284 -35.04 11.96 -14.28
CA LEU A 284 -34.42 10.82 -13.58
C LEU A 284 -32.93 10.69 -13.90
N ARG A 285 -32.53 10.96 -15.16
CA ARG A 285 -31.11 10.94 -15.53
C ARG A 285 -30.32 12.07 -14.83
N ILE A 286 -30.88 13.27 -14.76
CA ILE A 286 -30.27 14.40 -14.05
C ILE A 286 -30.12 14.09 -12.55
N GLU A 287 -31.14 13.55 -11.91
CA GLU A 287 -31.09 13.16 -10.50
C GLU A 287 -30.03 12.07 -10.25
N SER A 288 -29.93 11.07 -11.14
CA SER A 288 -28.89 10.04 -11.06
C SER A 288 -27.48 10.61 -11.20
N LEU A 289 -27.28 11.60 -12.07
CA LEU A 289 -25.99 12.26 -12.27
C LEU A 289 -25.63 13.16 -11.08
N GLN A 290 -26.60 13.86 -10.49
CA GLN A 290 -26.39 14.64 -9.27
C GLN A 290 -25.99 13.74 -8.10
N LYS A 291 -26.66 12.59 -7.93
CA LYS A 291 -26.27 11.61 -6.92
C LYS A 291 -24.85 11.08 -7.14
N ALA A 292 -24.51 10.71 -8.37
CA ALA A 292 -23.17 10.25 -8.71
C ALA A 292 -22.08 11.33 -8.47
N LEU A 293 -22.42 12.61 -8.67
CA LEU A 293 -21.51 13.72 -8.39
C LEU A 293 -21.25 13.86 -6.88
N VAL A 294 -22.30 13.82 -6.07
CA VAL A 294 -22.20 13.88 -4.60
C VAL A 294 -21.40 12.67 -4.05
N ASP A 295 -21.69 11.46 -4.54
CA ASP A 295 -20.95 10.25 -4.17
C ASP A 295 -19.47 10.36 -4.56
N GLY A 296 -19.17 11.00 -5.70
CA GLY A 296 -17.81 11.30 -6.13
C GLY A 296 -17.07 12.27 -5.19
N GLU A 297 -17.74 13.30 -4.68
CA GLU A 297 -17.16 14.24 -3.71
C GLU A 297 -16.87 13.57 -2.36
N VAL A 298 -17.77 12.69 -1.89
CA VAL A 298 -17.57 11.90 -0.67
C VAL A 298 -16.35 11.00 -0.80
N ARG A 299 -16.24 10.24 -1.91
CA ARG A 299 -15.07 9.38 -2.20
C ARG A 299 -13.78 10.18 -2.25
N LYS A 300 -13.80 11.37 -2.86
CA LYS A 300 -12.63 12.27 -2.88
C LYS A 300 -12.20 12.66 -1.47
N GLY A 301 -13.15 12.96 -0.58
CA GLY A 301 -12.88 13.27 0.83
C GLY A 301 -12.33 12.08 1.63
N GLU A 302 -12.71 10.85 1.30
CA GLU A 302 -12.16 9.62 1.89
C GLU A 302 -10.71 9.40 1.45
N ILE A 303 -10.41 9.56 0.15
CA ILE A 303 -9.05 9.45 -0.38
C ILE A 303 -8.10 10.45 0.29
N TYR A 304 -8.54 11.69 0.54
CA TYR A 304 -7.71 12.65 1.27
C TYR A 304 -7.46 12.25 2.73
N ARG A 305 -8.45 11.66 3.41
CA ARG A 305 -8.28 11.13 4.77
C ARG A 305 -7.30 9.97 4.78
N GLU A 306 -7.38 9.04 3.83
CA GLU A 306 -6.42 7.95 3.69
C GLU A 306 -5.00 8.46 3.43
N LEU A 307 -4.84 9.45 2.54
CA LEU A 307 -3.55 10.08 2.28
C LEU A 307 -2.96 10.72 3.55
N GLU A 308 -3.78 11.38 4.36
CA GLU A 308 -3.33 11.97 5.63
C GLU A 308 -2.92 10.89 6.63
N THR A 309 -3.65 9.78 6.72
CA THR A 309 -3.25 8.65 7.58
C THR A 309 -1.93 8.03 7.12
N ARG A 310 -1.70 7.89 5.81
CA ARG A 310 -0.43 7.37 5.27
C ARG A 310 0.75 8.29 5.60
N LYS A 311 0.58 9.60 5.48
CA LYS A 311 1.61 10.57 5.87
C LYS A 311 1.95 10.48 7.36
N ASN A 312 0.96 10.27 8.22
CA ASN A 312 1.19 10.10 9.65
C ASN A 312 1.95 8.80 9.95
N VAL A 313 1.67 7.71 9.24
CA VAL A 313 2.42 6.45 9.36
C VAL A 313 3.86 6.61 8.88
N GLU A 314 4.07 7.25 7.73
CA GLU A 314 5.41 7.53 7.20
C GLU A 314 6.25 8.35 8.20
N LYS A 315 5.65 9.36 8.83
CA LYS A 315 6.31 10.13 9.89
C LYS A 315 6.67 9.27 11.11
N GLN A 316 5.81 8.34 11.52
CA GLN A 316 6.11 7.42 12.62
C GLN A 316 7.27 6.48 12.27
N ASP A 317 7.33 6.01 11.02
CA ASP A 317 8.44 5.17 10.54
C ASP A 317 9.76 5.94 10.49
N GLU A 318 9.74 7.22 10.10
CA GLU A 318 10.91 8.11 10.17
C GLU A 318 11.38 8.31 11.62
N GLU A 319 10.47 8.55 12.56
CA GLU A 319 10.78 8.68 13.99
C GLU A 319 11.38 7.38 14.55
N LEU A 320 10.85 6.23 14.15
CA LEU A 320 11.33 4.92 14.57
C LEU A 320 12.71 4.59 13.97
N ALA A 321 12.94 4.95 12.71
CA ALA A 321 14.24 4.83 12.06
C ALA A 321 15.29 5.73 12.73
N ALA A 322 14.94 6.97 13.08
CA ALA A 322 15.81 7.87 13.83
C ALA A 322 16.17 7.30 15.21
N LEU A 323 15.20 6.68 15.90
CA LEU A 323 15.42 6.04 17.19
C LEU A 323 16.35 4.81 17.10
N ARG A 324 16.21 3.99 16.05
CA ARG A 324 17.13 2.87 15.76
C ARG A 324 18.56 3.37 15.54
N LYS A 325 18.73 4.41 14.70
CA LYS A 325 20.03 5.02 14.41
C LYS A 325 20.68 5.62 15.66
N ALA A 326 19.90 6.29 16.52
CA ALA A 326 20.39 6.83 17.78
C ALA A 326 20.84 5.71 18.75
N LYS A 327 20.11 4.59 18.79
CA LYS A 327 20.49 3.42 19.59
C LYS A 327 21.79 2.78 19.08
N GLU A 328 21.96 2.66 17.77
CA GLU A 328 23.19 2.17 17.15
C GLU A 328 24.39 3.07 17.49
N GLN A 329 24.25 4.39 17.34
CA GLN A 329 25.30 5.35 17.69
C GLN A 329 25.72 5.24 19.17
N ARG A 330 24.74 5.07 20.07
CA ARG A 330 25.04 4.85 21.49
C ARG A 330 25.83 3.56 21.72
N MET A 331 25.48 2.49 21.01
CA MET A 331 26.20 1.21 21.09
C MET A 331 27.64 1.33 20.58
N TYR A 332 27.87 2.06 19.48
CA TYR A 332 29.22 2.35 18.98
C TYR A 332 30.06 3.12 20.00
N LEU A 333 29.48 4.15 20.63
CA LEU A 333 30.17 4.92 21.68
C LEU A 333 30.48 4.06 22.92
N GLU A 334 29.61 3.13 23.29
CA GLU A 334 29.87 2.18 24.39
C GLU A 334 30.98 1.18 24.03
N LEU A 335 31.00 0.67 22.80
CA LEU A 335 32.08 -0.19 22.29
C LEU A 335 33.43 0.54 22.26
N GLU A 336 33.46 1.80 21.82
CA GLU A 336 34.67 2.62 21.80
C GLU A 336 35.20 2.88 23.22
N LYS A 337 34.31 3.15 24.18
CA LYS A 337 34.68 3.25 25.61
C LYS A 337 35.28 1.95 26.13
N LEU A 338 34.64 0.81 25.88
CA LEU A 338 35.18 -0.49 26.28
C LEU A 338 36.56 -0.75 25.67
N LYS A 339 36.74 -0.44 24.39
CA LYS A 339 38.03 -0.58 23.70
C LYS A 339 39.11 0.28 24.36
N SER A 340 38.82 1.54 24.68
CA SER A 340 39.79 2.41 25.37
C SER A 340 40.14 1.93 26.79
N VAL A 341 39.19 1.35 27.51
CA VAL A 341 39.44 0.73 28.83
C VAL A 341 40.32 -0.51 28.69
N GLU A 342 40.11 -1.31 27.65
CA GLU A 342 40.93 -2.50 27.39
C GLU A 342 42.36 -2.12 26.93
N GLU A 343 42.50 -1.14 26.04
CA GLU A 343 43.80 -0.61 25.61
C GLU A 343 44.61 -0.05 26.80
N THR A 344 43.97 0.70 27.69
CA THR A 344 44.63 1.21 28.91
C THR A 344 45.04 0.10 29.87
N LYS A 345 44.23 -0.96 29.98
CA LYS A 345 44.56 -2.16 30.77
C LYS A 345 45.78 -2.90 30.20
N ILE A 346 45.83 -3.10 28.88
CA ILE A 346 46.96 -3.73 28.19
C ILE A 346 48.25 -2.91 28.39
N LEU A 347 48.17 -1.58 28.26
CA LEU A 347 49.31 -0.69 28.50
C LEU A 347 49.80 -0.74 29.96
N ALA A 348 48.89 -0.84 30.93
CA ALA A 348 49.25 -1.00 32.34
C ALA A 348 49.96 -2.34 32.60
N GLU A 349 49.45 -3.44 32.04
CA GLU A 349 50.06 -4.78 32.15
C GLU A 349 51.46 -4.83 31.51
N LEU A 350 51.62 -4.23 30.33
CA LEU A 350 52.93 -4.12 29.67
C LEU A 350 53.94 -3.32 30.51
N ASN A 351 53.50 -2.22 31.13
CA ASN A 351 54.35 -1.42 32.02
C ASN A 351 54.73 -2.18 33.30
N GLU A 352 53.82 -2.99 33.85
CA GLU A 352 54.11 -3.85 35.00
C GLU A 352 55.14 -4.93 34.65
N LYS A 353 54.95 -5.63 33.53
CA LYS A 353 55.93 -6.62 33.03
C LYS A 353 57.30 -6.00 32.78
N ARG A 354 57.36 -4.76 32.27
CA ARG A 354 58.61 -4.02 32.10
C ARG A 354 59.30 -3.76 33.45
N ARG A 355 58.55 -3.34 34.48
CA ARG A 355 59.08 -3.14 35.84
C ARG A 355 59.55 -4.45 36.48
N GLU A 356 58.88 -5.57 36.20
CA GLU A 356 59.33 -6.90 36.66
C GLU A 356 60.61 -7.34 35.97
N ALA A 357 60.72 -7.14 34.65
CA ALA A 357 61.93 -7.43 33.89
C ALA A 357 63.13 -6.59 34.38
N GLU A 358 62.91 -5.31 34.70
CA GLU A 358 63.94 -4.44 35.28
C GLU A 358 64.38 -4.93 36.67
N ARG A 359 63.42 -5.34 37.53
CA ARG A 359 63.72 -5.96 38.85
C ARG A 359 64.51 -7.26 38.70
N ALA A 360 64.13 -8.13 37.77
CA ALA A 360 64.85 -9.36 37.48
C ALA A 360 66.27 -9.10 36.94
N ALA A 361 66.44 -8.10 36.07
CA ALA A 361 67.73 -7.70 35.56
C ALA A 361 68.65 -7.12 36.65
N SER A 362 68.10 -6.36 37.62
CA SER A 362 68.88 -5.91 38.78
C SER A 362 69.35 -7.07 39.66
N LEU A 363 68.49 -8.06 39.93
CA LEU A 363 68.85 -9.25 40.70
C LEU A 363 69.92 -10.10 39.99
N ALA A 364 69.80 -10.27 38.66
CA ALA A 364 70.79 -11.01 37.87
C ALA A 364 72.17 -10.34 37.88
N LYS A 365 72.22 -8.99 37.87
CA LYS A 365 73.48 -8.24 38.03
C LYS A 365 74.11 -8.45 39.41
N GLU A 366 73.31 -8.62 40.44
CA GLU A 366 73.77 -8.85 41.81
C GLU A 366 74.32 -10.26 42.01
N VAL A 367 73.65 -11.29 41.47
CA VAL A 367 74.13 -12.69 41.50
C VAL A 367 75.48 -12.86 40.77
N ARG A 368 75.73 -12.08 39.70
CA ARG A 368 77.00 -12.14 38.95
C ARG A 368 78.22 -11.59 39.71
N LYS A 369 78.05 -11.04 40.93
CA LYS A 369 79.18 -10.62 41.78
C LYS A 369 79.76 -11.74 42.66
N VAL A 370 79.22 -12.96 42.60
CA VAL A 370 79.85 -14.12 43.25
C VAL A 370 81.07 -14.55 42.43
N PRO A 371 82.28 -14.61 43.03
CA PRO A 371 83.49 -15.02 42.31
C PRO A 371 83.34 -16.45 41.78
N LEU A 372 83.44 -16.61 40.46
CA LEU A 372 83.56 -17.94 39.87
C LEU A 372 84.86 -18.60 40.39
N PRO A 373 84.81 -19.85 40.89
CA PRO A 373 86.01 -20.66 41.01
C PRO A 373 86.54 -20.97 39.60
N SER A 374 87.85 -20.76 39.43
CA SER A 374 88.59 -20.95 38.19
C SER A 374 88.45 -22.37 37.64
N PRO A 375 88.10 -22.55 36.36
CA PRO A 375 88.17 -23.85 35.69
C PRO A 375 89.50 -23.98 34.93
N ASP A 376 90.32 -24.94 35.35
CA ASP A 376 91.43 -25.45 34.56
C ASP A 376 90.89 -26.35 33.43
N SER A 377 91.31 -26.02 32.21
CA SER A 377 91.58 -26.91 31.07
C SER A 377 90.45 -27.42 30.13
N PRO A 378 90.81 -27.76 28.87
CA PRO A 378 89.94 -27.62 27.70
C PRO A 378 89.65 -28.93 26.94
N GLU A 379 88.41 -29.15 26.50
CA GLU A 379 88.05 -30.09 25.43
C GLU A 379 86.92 -29.44 24.60
N THR A 380 87.21 -28.90 23.42
CA THR A 380 87.10 -29.56 22.11
C THR A 380 85.75 -30.24 21.90
N GLY A 381 84.85 -29.60 21.15
CA GLY A 381 83.55 -30.19 20.80
C GLY A 381 82.64 -29.26 20.00
N GLU A 382 82.91 -29.21 18.70
CA GLU A 382 81.93 -29.27 17.61
C GLU A 382 80.70 -28.32 17.61
N ALA A 383 80.72 -27.42 16.64
CA ALA A 383 79.65 -26.49 16.30
C ALA A 383 78.41 -27.21 15.71
N PRO A 384 77.19 -26.97 16.21
CA PRO A 384 75.98 -27.29 15.46
C PRO A 384 75.64 -26.13 14.51
N ALA A 385 75.66 -26.46 13.22
CA ALA A 385 75.28 -25.58 12.12
C ALA A 385 73.85 -25.03 12.28
N LEU A 386 73.71 -23.73 12.02
CA LEU A 386 72.43 -23.05 11.85
C LEU A 386 71.72 -23.61 10.60
N PRO A 387 70.46 -24.04 10.69
CA PRO A 387 69.70 -24.40 9.50
C PRO A 387 69.36 -23.11 8.72
N ALA A 388 69.94 -23.00 7.53
CA ALA A 388 69.56 -22.03 6.52
C ALA A 388 68.09 -22.25 6.13
N VAL A 389 67.21 -21.36 6.57
CA VAL A 389 65.81 -21.30 6.15
C VAL A 389 65.80 -20.81 4.70
N ALA A 390 65.74 -21.76 3.77
CA ALA A 390 65.52 -21.49 2.36
C ALA A 390 64.11 -20.92 2.16
N LEU A 391 64.06 -19.70 1.62
CA LEU A 391 62.85 -19.10 1.06
C LEU A 391 62.37 -19.94 -0.14
N PRO A 392 61.17 -20.53 -0.12
CA PRO A 392 60.61 -21.17 -1.29
C PRO A 392 60.09 -20.10 -2.25
N ALA A 393 60.82 -19.91 -3.35
CA ALA A 393 60.32 -19.27 -4.56
C ALA A 393 59.35 -20.25 -5.24
N SER A 394 58.13 -20.36 -4.72
CA SER A 394 57.05 -21.14 -5.33
C SER A 394 56.24 -20.25 -6.26
N GLY A 395 56.18 -20.69 -7.51
CA GLY A 395 55.51 -20.01 -8.61
C GLY A 395 54.06 -19.67 -8.32
N LEU A 396 53.66 -18.56 -8.92
CA LEU A 396 52.30 -18.05 -9.03
C LEU A 396 51.50 -18.97 -9.97
N GLU A 397 51.26 -20.22 -9.56
CA GLU A 397 50.31 -21.07 -10.27
C GLU A 397 48.90 -20.56 -10.01
N HIS A 398 48.20 -20.20 -11.09
CA HIS A 398 46.77 -19.96 -11.09
C HIS A 398 46.04 -21.21 -10.58
N THR A 399 45.69 -21.21 -9.30
CA THR A 399 44.72 -22.14 -8.74
C THR A 399 43.37 -21.91 -9.44
N PRO A 400 42.81 -22.89 -10.16
CA PRO A 400 41.47 -22.77 -10.71
C PRO A 400 40.48 -22.62 -9.55
N ALA A 401 39.65 -21.59 -9.60
CA ALA A 401 38.71 -21.15 -8.57
C ALA A 401 37.52 -22.12 -8.34
N ARG A 402 37.78 -23.41 -8.12
CA ARG A 402 36.75 -24.47 -7.99
C ARG A 402 36.52 -25.10 -6.60
N PRO A 403 37.18 -24.73 -5.47
CA PRO A 403 36.76 -25.26 -4.16
C PRO A 403 35.86 -24.31 -3.33
N GLN A 404 35.56 -23.09 -3.78
CA GLN A 404 34.76 -22.15 -2.97
C GLN A 404 33.25 -22.42 -2.96
N GLU A 405 32.67 -22.94 -4.06
CA GLU A 405 31.23 -23.19 -4.16
C GLU A 405 30.74 -24.24 -3.14
N ASN A 406 31.48 -25.33 -2.97
CA ASN A 406 31.13 -26.39 -2.02
C ASN A 406 31.23 -25.93 -0.56
N ASN A 407 32.17 -25.02 -0.26
CA ASN A 407 32.39 -24.53 1.09
C ASN A 407 31.26 -23.59 1.56
N ILE A 408 30.66 -22.83 0.63
CA ILE A 408 29.50 -21.98 0.93
C ILE A 408 28.28 -22.85 1.29
N LEU A 409 28.03 -23.94 0.57
CA LEU A 409 26.90 -24.84 0.84
C LEU A 409 27.03 -25.55 2.20
N GLU A 410 28.24 -25.93 2.59
CA GLU A 410 28.50 -26.57 3.88
C GLU A 410 28.27 -25.62 5.06
N ILE A 411 28.72 -24.36 4.95
CA ILE A 411 28.52 -23.31 5.98
C ILE A 411 27.03 -23.02 6.19
N LEU A 412 26.23 -23.03 5.12
CA LEU A 412 24.79 -22.75 5.19
C LEU A 412 23.97 -23.87 5.86
N SER A 413 24.50 -25.10 5.91
CA SER A 413 23.80 -26.26 6.47
C SER A 413 23.58 -26.18 7.99
N GLY A 414 24.44 -25.43 8.71
CA GLY A 414 24.37 -25.25 10.17
C GLY A 414 23.54 -24.04 10.64
N ILE A 415 23.03 -23.23 9.72
CA ILE A 415 22.31 -21.98 10.03
C ILE A 415 20.82 -22.26 10.28
N THR A 416 20.20 -21.51 11.21
CA THR A 416 18.77 -21.60 11.53
C THR A 416 17.89 -21.30 10.30
N SER A 417 16.69 -21.89 10.20
CA SER A 417 15.79 -21.74 9.03
C SER A 417 15.62 -20.28 8.55
N PRO A 418 15.31 -19.28 9.41
CA PRO A 418 15.09 -17.91 8.93
C PRO A 418 16.38 -17.23 8.44
N GLU A 419 17.53 -17.51 9.05
CA GLU A 419 18.81 -16.97 8.61
C GLU A 419 19.29 -17.61 7.31
N ARG A 420 18.95 -18.88 7.10
CA ARG A 420 19.23 -19.63 5.87
C ARG A 420 18.43 -19.06 4.70
N GLU A 421 17.14 -18.79 4.88
CA GLU A 421 16.30 -18.14 3.88
C GLU A 421 16.86 -16.77 3.48
N ALA A 422 17.20 -15.94 4.47
CA ALA A 422 17.81 -14.64 4.21
C ALA A 422 19.19 -14.75 3.53
N ALA A 423 19.96 -15.81 3.81
CA ALA A 423 21.22 -16.07 3.13
C ALA A 423 21.01 -16.44 1.66
N TRP A 424 20.00 -17.25 1.36
CA TRP A 424 19.66 -17.61 -0.02
C TRP A 424 19.17 -16.43 -0.83
N GLU A 425 18.36 -15.55 -0.25
CA GLU A 425 17.95 -14.31 -0.92
C GLU A 425 19.16 -13.43 -1.27
N ARG A 426 20.14 -13.31 -0.36
CA ARG A 426 21.41 -12.59 -0.65
C ARG A 426 22.22 -13.26 -1.75
N ILE A 427 22.25 -14.60 -1.79
CA ILE A 427 22.95 -15.35 -2.83
C ILE A 427 22.27 -15.14 -4.19
N ALA A 428 20.94 -15.17 -4.21
CA ALA A 428 20.16 -14.92 -5.42
C ALA A 428 20.41 -13.50 -5.96
N VAL A 429 20.42 -12.48 -5.09
CA VAL A 429 20.78 -11.10 -5.50
C VAL A 429 22.20 -11.03 -6.08
N ARG A 430 23.18 -11.65 -5.42
CA ARG A 430 24.56 -11.69 -5.94
C ARG A 430 24.70 -12.46 -7.24
N ALA A 431 23.84 -13.44 -7.50
CA ALA A 431 23.82 -14.15 -8.78
C ALA A 431 23.37 -13.24 -9.93
N ALA A 432 22.52 -12.24 -9.66
CA ALA A 432 22.18 -11.21 -10.63
C ALA A 432 23.40 -10.32 -10.94
N ASP A 433 24.18 -9.93 -9.93
CA ASP A 433 25.45 -9.20 -10.16
C ASP A 433 26.45 -10.05 -10.95
N LEU A 434 26.53 -11.36 -10.65
CA LEU A 434 27.39 -12.30 -11.36
C LEU A 434 27.01 -12.37 -12.85
N TYR A 435 25.73 -12.25 -13.19
CA TYR A 435 25.26 -12.27 -14.57
C TYR A 435 25.87 -11.16 -15.44
N GLU A 436 26.10 -9.98 -14.87
CA GLU A 436 26.75 -8.87 -15.58
C GLU A 436 28.20 -9.19 -15.99
N THR A 437 28.88 -10.02 -15.20
CA THR A 437 30.29 -10.38 -15.45
C THR A 437 30.45 -11.70 -16.20
N SER A 438 29.58 -12.67 -15.95
CA SER A 438 29.63 -14.03 -16.49
C SER A 438 28.22 -14.61 -16.62
N PRO A 439 27.49 -14.28 -17.71
CA PRO A 439 26.09 -14.64 -17.86
C PRO A 439 25.88 -16.16 -17.92
N GLU A 440 26.77 -16.89 -18.59
CA GLU A 440 26.69 -18.34 -18.73
C GLU A 440 26.86 -19.07 -17.39
N ALA A 441 27.81 -18.62 -16.55
CA ALA A 441 28.04 -19.19 -15.24
C ALA A 441 26.89 -18.88 -14.28
N ALA A 442 26.39 -17.65 -14.31
CA ALA A 442 25.24 -17.24 -13.50
C ALA A 442 23.97 -18.01 -13.86
N ILE A 443 23.66 -18.14 -15.17
CA ILE A 443 22.51 -18.94 -15.63
C ILE A 443 22.66 -20.40 -15.19
N LYS A 444 23.84 -21.00 -15.39
CA LYS A 444 24.09 -22.39 -14.99
C LYS A 444 23.90 -22.58 -13.49
N PHE A 445 24.44 -21.69 -12.67
CA PHE A 445 24.29 -21.73 -11.21
C PHE A 445 22.82 -21.62 -10.78
N LEU A 446 22.06 -20.68 -11.36
CA LEU A 446 20.63 -20.53 -11.09
C LEU A 446 19.81 -21.74 -11.57
N TYR A 447 20.18 -22.34 -12.70
CA TYR A 447 19.57 -23.57 -13.18
C TYR A 447 19.80 -24.74 -12.21
N ASP A 448 21.04 -24.94 -11.77
CA ASP A 448 21.39 -26.00 -10.81
C ASP A 448 20.60 -25.83 -9.50
N LEU A 449 20.46 -24.59 -9.00
CA LEU A 449 19.62 -24.28 -7.83
C LEU A 449 18.12 -24.48 -8.08
N SER A 450 17.63 -24.28 -9.30
CA SER A 450 16.22 -24.55 -9.65
C SER A 450 15.85 -26.04 -9.57
N LYS A 451 16.85 -26.93 -9.50
CA LYS A 451 16.68 -28.38 -9.36
C LYS A 451 16.99 -28.89 -7.95
N ASP A 452 17.25 -28.01 -7.00
CA ASP A 452 17.49 -28.37 -5.60
C ASP A 452 16.27 -29.11 -5.01
N ALA A 453 16.50 -30.13 -4.17
CA ALA A 453 15.43 -30.89 -3.54
C ALA A 453 14.57 -30.02 -2.58
N ASN A 454 15.17 -29.01 -1.95
CA ASN A 454 14.50 -28.13 -1.00
C ASN A 454 13.67 -27.05 -1.74
N PRO A 455 12.33 -27.01 -1.54
CA PRO A 455 11.48 -26.01 -2.19
C PRO A 455 11.83 -24.57 -1.81
N LEU A 456 12.36 -24.32 -0.60
CA LEU A 456 12.73 -22.97 -0.18
C LEU A 456 13.92 -22.42 -0.99
N ASN A 457 14.90 -23.28 -1.29
CA ASN A 457 16.04 -22.91 -2.13
C ASN A 457 15.53 -22.56 -3.55
N ARG A 458 14.64 -23.37 -4.12
CA ARG A 458 14.03 -23.12 -5.43
C ARG A 458 13.18 -21.84 -5.46
N ALA A 459 12.41 -21.56 -4.40
CA ALA A 459 11.61 -20.35 -4.31
C ALA A 459 12.50 -19.09 -4.24
N SER A 460 13.60 -19.14 -3.48
CA SER A 460 14.49 -18.00 -3.26
C SER A 460 15.14 -17.45 -4.53
N ILE A 461 15.35 -18.28 -5.56
CA ILE A 461 15.96 -17.85 -6.82
C ILE A 461 14.97 -17.19 -7.80
N ALA A 462 13.66 -17.32 -7.58
CA ALA A 462 12.64 -16.76 -8.48
C ALA A 462 12.80 -15.23 -8.64
N GLY A 463 13.17 -14.54 -7.56
CA GLY A 463 13.43 -13.10 -7.59
C GLY A 463 14.64 -12.70 -8.42
N ALA A 464 15.73 -13.47 -8.35
CA ALA A 464 16.93 -13.23 -9.15
C ALA A 464 16.69 -13.51 -10.64
N LEU A 465 16.02 -14.62 -10.97
CA LEU A 465 15.65 -14.95 -12.35
C LEU A 465 14.81 -13.82 -13.00
N ALA A 466 13.87 -13.27 -12.24
CA ALA A 466 13.04 -12.16 -12.68
C ALA A 466 13.80 -10.84 -12.80
N ALA A 467 14.72 -10.55 -11.86
CA ALA A 467 15.54 -9.34 -11.92
C ALA A 467 16.47 -9.32 -13.15
N ILE A 468 17.02 -10.49 -13.54
CA ILE A 468 17.85 -10.61 -14.74
C ILE A 468 17.01 -10.43 -16.02
N GLY A 469 15.82 -11.04 -16.07
CA GLY A 469 14.87 -10.85 -17.18
C GLY A 469 15.34 -11.34 -18.56
N ALA A 470 16.43 -12.13 -18.64
CA ALA A 470 16.93 -12.68 -19.88
C ALA A 470 16.05 -13.86 -20.35
N PRO A 471 15.95 -14.16 -21.66
CA PRO A 471 15.11 -15.26 -22.17
C PRO A 471 15.37 -16.60 -21.47
N ALA A 472 16.64 -16.97 -21.27
CA ALA A 472 17.01 -18.21 -20.59
C ALA A 472 16.60 -18.23 -19.10
N THR A 473 16.65 -17.10 -18.39
CA THR A 473 16.22 -17.05 -16.98
C THR A 473 14.71 -17.05 -16.85
N LEU A 474 14.00 -16.45 -17.82
CA LEU A 474 12.54 -16.49 -17.88
C LEU A 474 12.02 -17.90 -18.14
N ASP A 475 12.68 -18.69 -18.99
CA ASP A 475 12.32 -20.10 -19.20
C ASP A 475 12.40 -20.90 -17.88
N ILE A 476 13.47 -20.71 -17.11
CA ILE A 476 13.61 -21.34 -15.77
C ILE A 476 12.49 -20.84 -14.83
N LEU A 477 12.16 -19.55 -14.86
CA LEU A 477 11.08 -19.00 -14.03
C LEU A 477 9.71 -19.61 -14.38
N PHE A 478 9.45 -19.89 -15.66
CA PHE A 478 8.24 -20.61 -16.09
C PHE A 478 8.25 -22.11 -15.72
N GLU A 479 9.42 -22.73 -15.59
CA GLU A 479 9.51 -24.06 -14.98
C GLU A 479 9.12 -24.02 -13.50
N LEU A 480 9.60 -23.01 -12.75
CA LEU A 480 9.23 -22.81 -11.34
C LEU A 480 7.75 -22.49 -11.15
N TYR A 481 7.12 -21.80 -12.10
CA TYR A 481 5.66 -21.61 -12.13
C TYR A 481 4.89 -22.94 -12.16
N ASN A 482 5.47 -24.00 -12.74
CA ASN A 482 4.89 -25.34 -12.79
C ASN A 482 5.48 -26.30 -11.72
N ASP A 483 6.21 -25.79 -10.73
CA ASP A 483 6.83 -26.60 -9.69
C ASP A 483 5.78 -27.39 -8.89
N ALA A 484 6.14 -28.57 -8.36
CA ALA A 484 5.23 -29.35 -7.52
C ALA A 484 4.88 -28.64 -6.20
N SER A 485 5.80 -27.85 -5.63
CA SER A 485 5.60 -27.09 -4.40
C SER A 485 4.78 -25.83 -4.62
N MET A 486 3.72 -25.66 -3.83
CA MET A 486 2.88 -24.45 -3.82
C MET A 486 3.67 -23.18 -3.50
N GLU A 487 4.68 -23.26 -2.64
CA GLU A 487 5.49 -22.11 -2.21
C GLU A 487 6.34 -21.58 -3.37
N VAL A 488 6.95 -22.48 -4.14
CA VAL A 488 7.75 -22.14 -5.32
C VAL A 488 6.87 -21.50 -6.40
N ARG A 489 5.71 -22.11 -6.68
CA ARG A 489 4.75 -21.55 -7.65
C ARG A 489 4.29 -20.15 -7.24
N ARG A 490 3.96 -19.95 -5.97
CA ARG A 490 3.54 -18.64 -5.44
C ARG A 490 4.62 -17.59 -5.64
N GLU A 491 5.87 -17.90 -5.33
CA GLU A 491 6.97 -16.95 -5.47
C GLU A 491 7.25 -16.63 -6.95
N ALA A 492 7.19 -17.64 -7.83
CA ALA A 492 7.27 -17.43 -9.28
C ALA A 492 6.17 -16.49 -9.79
N ILE A 493 4.89 -16.73 -9.43
CA ILE A 493 3.75 -15.89 -9.82
C ILE A 493 3.91 -14.45 -9.31
N LYS A 494 4.35 -14.28 -8.06
CA LYS A 494 4.62 -12.95 -7.47
C LYS A 494 5.63 -12.17 -8.31
N HIS A 495 6.71 -12.82 -8.73
CA HIS A 495 7.74 -12.18 -9.56
C HIS A 495 7.30 -11.97 -11.02
N LEU A 496 6.53 -12.88 -11.62
CA LEU A 496 5.90 -12.68 -12.94
C LEU A 496 4.94 -11.47 -12.92
N THR A 497 4.14 -11.32 -11.86
CA THR A 497 3.26 -10.15 -11.66
C THR A 497 4.05 -8.85 -11.55
N ARG A 498 5.22 -8.89 -10.91
CA ARG A 498 6.12 -7.73 -10.84
C ARG A 498 6.67 -7.38 -12.22
N LEU A 499 7.10 -8.36 -13.00
CA LEU A 499 7.62 -8.15 -14.36
C LEU A 499 6.57 -7.60 -15.32
N GLU A 500 5.29 -8.01 -15.21
CA GLU A 500 4.21 -7.45 -16.01
C GLU A 500 4.03 -5.94 -15.78
N ARG A 501 4.20 -5.50 -14.53
CA ARG A 501 4.06 -4.09 -14.13
C ARG A 501 5.31 -3.27 -14.39
N ASP A 502 6.48 -3.90 -14.35
CA ASP A 502 7.77 -3.25 -14.48
C ASP A 502 8.20 -3.16 -15.96
N LEU A 503 7.92 -2.00 -16.55
CA LEU A 503 8.32 -1.69 -17.93
C LEU A 503 9.79 -1.30 -18.07
N THR A 504 10.54 -1.18 -16.96
CA THR A 504 11.95 -0.77 -17.01
C THR A 504 12.88 -1.89 -17.45
N ILE A 505 12.47 -3.15 -17.22
CA ILE A 505 13.23 -4.33 -17.64
C ILE A 505 12.91 -4.61 -19.11
N ALA A 506 13.95 -4.67 -19.94
CA ALA A 506 13.84 -4.95 -21.37
C ALA A 506 13.53 -6.45 -21.60
N ILE A 507 12.24 -6.79 -21.63
CA ILE A 507 11.74 -8.14 -21.90
C ILE A 507 11.19 -8.19 -23.34
N ASP A 508 11.50 -9.26 -24.05
CA ASP A 508 10.96 -9.54 -25.39
C ASP A 508 9.43 -9.70 -25.35
N GLU A 509 8.74 -9.18 -26.37
CA GLU A 509 7.28 -9.06 -26.40
C GLU A 509 6.60 -10.43 -26.28
N LYS A 510 7.20 -11.46 -26.90
CA LYS A 510 6.74 -12.85 -26.80
C LYS A 510 6.65 -13.33 -25.34
N TYR A 511 7.61 -12.94 -24.49
CA TYR A 511 7.57 -13.30 -23.08
C TYR A 511 6.57 -12.46 -22.30
N ARG A 512 6.35 -11.19 -22.67
CA ARG A 512 5.29 -10.37 -22.05
C ARG A 512 3.91 -10.97 -22.27
N GLU A 513 3.61 -11.38 -23.50
CA GLU A 513 2.36 -12.08 -23.82
C GLU A 513 2.20 -13.37 -23.01
N LYS A 514 3.28 -14.17 -22.90
CA LYS A 514 3.29 -15.41 -22.10
C LYS A 514 3.06 -15.12 -20.60
N ILE A 515 3.69 -14.08 -20.05
CA ILE A 515 3.50 -13.64 -18.67
C ILE A 515 2.02 -13.28 -18.44
N SER A 516 1.45 -12.40 -19.26
CA SER A 516 0.06 -11.98 -19.11
C SER A 516 -0.93 -13.13 -19.29
N ALA A 517 -0.66 -14.07 -20.19
CA ALA A 517 -1.47 -15.28 -20.35
C ALA A 517 -1.46 -16.16 -19.09
N CYS A 518 -0.27 -16.42 -18.51
CA CYS A 518 -0.15 -17.18 -17.27
C CYS A 518 -0.85 -16.49 -16.09
N LEU A 519 -0.70 -15.17 -15.95
CA LEU A 519 -1.34 -14.41 -14.88
C LEU A 519 -2.87 -14.37 -15.03
N LEU A 520 -3.38 -14.29 -16.26
CA LEU A 520 -4.80 -14.38 -16.54
C LEU A 520 -5.35 -15.76 -16.21
N GLU A 521 -4.63 -16.84 -16.56
CA GLU A 521 -5.00 -18.21 -16.19
C GLU A 521 -5.14 -18.37 -14.68
N GLU A 522 -4.14 -17.92 -13.90
CA GLU A 522 -4.20 -17.96 -12.43
C GLU A 522 -5.36 -17.14 -11.86
N LYS A 523 -5.64 -15.98 -12.45
CA LYS A 523 -6.80 -15.15 -12.06
C LYS A 523 -8.13 -15.87 -12.32
N THR A 524 -8.24 -16.63 -13.40
CA THR A 524 -9.46 -17.40 -13.71
C THR A 524 -9.64 -18.62 -12.82
N LYS A 525 -8.55 -19.24 -12.35
CA LYS A 525 -8.61 -20.34 -11.37
C LYS A 525 -9.21 -19.88 -10.04
N GLY A 526 -9.08 -18.59 -9.69
CA GLY A 526 -9.65 -18.01 -8.48
C GLY A 526 -8.96 -18.46 -7.18
N ASP A 527 -7.94 -19.30 -7.29
CA ASP A 527 -7.18 -19.84 -6.15
C ASP A 527 -6.15 -18.85 -5.58
N TRP A 528 -5.90 -17.74 -6.29
CA TRP A 528 -4.86 -16.78 -5.92
C TRP A 528 -5.38 -15.34 -6.01
N VAL A 529 -5.85 -14.83 -4.87
CA VAL A 529 -6.10 -13.40 -4.65
C VAL A 529 -5.28 -12.99 -3.41
N PHE A 530 -4.26 -12.15 -3.62
CA PHE A 530 -3.70 -11.29 -2.58
C PHE A 530 -4.23 -9.88 -2.79
#